data_AF-A0A124HFK5-F1
#
_entry.id   AF-A0A124HFK5-F1
#
_cell.length_a   1.000
_cell.length_b   1.000
_cell.length_c   1.000
_cell.angle_alpha   90.00
_cell.angle_beta   90.00
_cell.angle_gamma   90.00
#
_symmetry.space_group_name_H-M   'P 1'
#
loop_
_entity.id
_entity.type
_entity.pdbx_description
1 polymer ?
#
loop_
_entity_poly.entity_id
_entity_poly.type
_entity_poly.pdbx_seq_one_letter_code
_entity_poly.pdbx_strand_id
1 'polypeptide(L)' 'MALTDKDPHNLSELARVVVLGVRIQRREARGRSTKALENRVDRIREEAQAREDARAAARRKQQGK' A
#
# COMPACT_ATOMS: atom_id res chain seq x y z
N MET A 1 0.74 -2.60 -13.82
CA MET A 1 -0.45 -3.45 -13.95
C MET A 1 -1.20 -3.47 -12.63
N ALA A 2 -2.45 -3.01 -12.62
CA ALA A 2 -3.35 -3.15 -11.48
C ALA A 2 -3.89 -4.60 -11.46
N LEU A 3 -4.06 -5.18 -10.27
CA LEU A 3 -4.60 -6.53 -10.11
C LEU A 3 -6.11 -6.57 -10.41
N THR A 4 -6.77 -5.40 -10.32
CA THR A 4 -8.12 -5.13 -10.82
C THR A 4 -8.27 -3.63 -11.11
N ASP A 5 -9.25 -3.26 -11.93
CA ASP A 5 -9.54 -1.87 -12.36
C ASP A 5 -9.94 -0.95 -11.17
N LYS A 6 -10.22 -1.55 -10.01
CA LYS A 6 -10.74 -0.90 -8.81
C LYS A 6 -9.85 -1.02 -7.56
N ASP A 7 -8.72 -1.72 -7.61
CA ASP A 7 -7.87 -1.83 -6.41
C ASP A 7 -7.12 -0.51 -6.17
N PRO A 8 -7.09 0.00 -4.93
CA PRO A 8 -6.19 1.08 -4.54
C PRO A 8 -4.72 0.63 -4.59
N HIS A 9 -4.46 -0.69 -4.66
CA HIS A 9 -3.14 -1.28 -4.67
C HIS A 9 -2.76 -1.80 -6.06
N ASN A 10 -1.56 -1.43 -6.49
CA ASN A 10 -0.93 -2.00 -7.68
C ASN A 10 -0.56 -3.47 -7.36
N LEU A 11 -0.54 -4.35 -8.36
CA LEU A 11 -0.02 -5.74 -8.20
C LEU A 11 1.39 -5.73 -7.56
N SER A 12 2.19 -4.74 -7.96
CA SER A 12 3.53 -4.50 -7.44
C SER A 12 3.58 -4.00 -5.99
N GLU A 13 2.56 -3.27 -5.52
CA GLU A 13 2.48 -2.78 -4.14
C GLU A 13 2.06 -3.89 -3.19
N LEU A 14 1.08 -4.70 -3.60
CA LEU A 14 0.70 -5.91 -2.86
C LEU A 14 1.90 -6.85 -2.69
N ALA A 15 2.63 -7.11 -3.78
CA ALA A 15 3.86 -7.91 -3.72
C ALA A 15 4.92 -7.31 -2.77
N ARG A 16 5.10 -5.98 -2.76
CA ARG A 16 6.02 -5.30 -1.84
C ARG A 16 5.60 -5.45 -0.38
N VAL A 17 4.31 -5.30 -0.07
CA VAL A 17 3.79 -5.49 1.30
C VAL A 17 4.00 -6.92 1.78
N VAL A 18 3.70 -7.92 0.94
CA VAL A 18 3.95 -9.34 1.26
C VAL A 18 5.43 -9.61 1.55
N VAL A 19 6.33 -9.10 0.68
CA VAL A 19 7.78 -9.24 0.87
C VAL A 19 8.23 -8.57 2.17
N LEU A 20 7.69 -7.39 2.51
CA LEU A 20 8.00 -6.72 3.78
C LEU A 20 7.52 -7.53 4.97
N GLY A 21 6.31 -8.11 4.93
CA GLY A 21 5.78 -8.98 5.98
C GLY A 21 6.66 -10.20 6.25
N VAL A 22 7.13 -10.87 5.19
CA VAL A 22 8.08 -12.00 5.33
C VAL A 22 9.41 -11.54 5.97
N ARG A 23 9.89 -10.34 5.65
CA ARG A 23 11.13 -9.79 6.22
C ARG A 23 10.97 -9.36 7.68
N ILE A 24 9.78 -8.88 8.05
CA ILE A 24 9.42 -8.53 9.44
C ILE A 24 9.45 -9.80 10.29
N GLN A 25 8.72 -10.85 9.91
CA GLN A 25 8.75 -12.13 10.65
C GLN A 25 10.16 -12.69 10.80
N ARG A 26 10.97 -12.67 9.73
CA ARG A 26 12.36 -13.13 9.80
C ARG A 26 13.24 -12.29 10.73
N ARG A 27 12.94 -11.00 10.91
CA ARG A 27 13.68 -10.12 11.84
C ARG A 27 13.21 -10.29 13.27
N GLU A 28 11.91 -10.39 13.50
CA GLU A 28 11.31 -10.71 14.80
C GLU A 28 11.87 -12.03 15.35
N ALA A 29 11.91 -13.08 14.53
CA ALA A 29 12.50 -14.36 14.90
C ALA A 29 13.99 -14.28 15.28
N ARG A 30 14.68 -13.21 14.86
CA ARG A 30 16.10 -12.93 15.19
C ARG A 30 16.25 -11.88 16.29
N GLY A 31 15.15 -11.42 16.92
CA GLY A 31 15.16 -10.35 17.92
C GLY A 31 15.61 -8.98 17.39
N ARG A 32 15.50 -8.75 16.08
CA ARG A 32 15.94 -7.49 15.44
C ARG A 32 14.78 -6.53 15.25
N SER A 33 15.06 -5.24 15.39
CA SER A 33 14.07 -4.19 15.15
C SER A 33 13.44 -4.25 13.74
N THR A 34 12.11 -4.21 13.72
CA THR A 34 11.24 -4.21 12.53
C THR A 34 10.67 -2.83 12.18
N LYS A 35 10.84 -1.84 13.05
CA LYS A 35 10.28 -0.48 12.91
C LYS A 35 10.50 0.14 11.54
N ALA A 36 11.68 -0.02 10.95
CA ALA A 36 11.98 0.51 9.62
C ALA A 36 11.20 -0.19 8.47
N LEU A 37 10.84 -1.46 8.65
CA LEU A 37 10.03 -2.22 7.69
C LEU A 37 8.54 -1.91 7.87
N GLU A 38 8.07 -1.76 9.11
CA GLU A 38 6.71 -1.32 9.43
C GLU A 38 6.44 0.07 8.86
N ASN A 39 7.33 1.04 9.09
CA ASN A 39 7.23 2.37 8.50
C ASN A 39 7.17 2.35 6.96
N ARG A 40 7.74 1.33 6.31
CA ARG A 40 7.65 1.17 4.84
C ARG A 40 6.31 0.61 4.41
N VAL A 41 5.71 -0.28 5.21
CA VAL A 41 4.35 -0.77 4.97
C VAL A 41 3.35 0.37 5.11
N ASP A 42 3.50 1.20 6.14
CA ASP A 42 2.61 2.36 6.37
C ASP A 42 2.67 3.36 5.22
N ARG A 43 3.87 3.69 4.73
CA ARG A 43 4.02 4.55 3.54
C ARG A 43 3.32 4.00 2.30
N ILE A 44 3.42 2.69 2.05
CA ILE A 44 2.74 2.08 0.89
C ILE A 44 1.22 2.18 1.06
N ARG A 45 0.69 2.01 2.27
CA ARG A 45 -0.74 2.20 2.56
C ARG A 45 -1.18 3.65 2.38
N GLU A 46 -0.42 4.61 2.91
CA GLU A 46 -0.72 6.04 2.77
C GLU A 46 -0.72 6.47 1.30
N GLU A 47 0.28 6.05 0.52
CA GLU A 47 0.34 6.32 -0.92
C GLU A 47 -0.85 5.71 -1.68
N ALA A 48 -1.27 4.50 -1.31
CA ALA A 48 -2.43 3.86 -1.90
C ALA A 48 -3.73 4.61 -1.56
N GLN A 49 -3.89 5.03 -0.29
CA GLN A 49 -5.06 5.79 0.16
C GLN A 49 -5.14 7.14 -0.55
N ALA A 50 -4.02 7.86 -0.65
CA ALA A 50 -3.96 9.15 -1.33
C ALA A 50 -4.39 9.05 -2.81
N ARG A 51 -4.07 7.94 -3.49
CA ARG A 51 -4.53 7.70 -4.86
C ARG A 51 -6.02 7.38 -4.92
N GLU A 52 -6.55 6.63 -3.96
CA GLU A 52 -7.99 6.37 -3.89
C GLU A 52 -8.76 7.68 -3.68
N ASP A 53 -8.32 8.50 -2.73
CA ASP A 53 -8.91 9.81 -2.42
C ASP A 53 -8.87 10.73 -3.63
N ALA A 54 -7.76 10.75 -4.37
CA ALA A 54 -7.63 11.51 -5.62
C ALA A 54 -8.61 11.01 -6.70
N ARG A 55 -8.77 9.68 -6.85
CA ARG A 55 -9.74 9.09 -7.77
C ARG A 55 -11.19 9.40 -7.35
N ALA A 56 -11.49 9.35 -6.06
CA ALA A 56 -12.80 9.67 -5.52
C ALA A 56 -13.14 11.15 -5.75
N ALA A 57 -12.20 12.06 -5.52
CA ALA A 57 -12.34 13.49 -5.82
C ALA A 57 -12.57 13.74 -7.32
N ALA A 58 -11.81 13.06 -8.20
CA ALA A 58 -11.99 13.17 -9.65
C ALA A 58 -13.37 12.68 -10.10
N ARG A 59 -13.88 11.57 -9.54
CA ARG A 59 -15.23 11.05 -9.82
C ARG A 59 -16.33 12.02 -9.39
N ARG A 60 -16.22 12.59 -8.19
CA ARG A 60 -17.18 13.61 -7.70
C ARG A 60 -17.23 14.83 -8.63
N LYS A 61 -16.09 15.27 -9.14
CA LYS A 61 -16.01 16.39 -10.09
C LYS A 61 -16.66 16.07 -11.45
N GLN A 62 -16.65 14.81 -11.89
CA GLN A 62 -17.29 14.38 -13.14
C GLN A 62 -18.81 14.18 -13.03
N GLN A 63 -19.32 13.76 -11.86
CA GLN A 63 -20.76 13.54 -11.65
C GLN A 63 -21.57 14.83 -11.39
N GLY A 64 -20.91 15.95 -11.10
CA GLY A 64 -21.55 17.25 -10.89
C GLY A 64 -21.65 18.14 -12.12
N LYS A 65 -21.56 17.58 -13.34
CA LYS A 65 -21.74 18.28 -14.62
C LYS A 65 -22.97 17.76 -15.35
#